data_AF-X1RZD6-F1
#
_entry.id   AF-X1RZD6-F1
#
_cell.length_a   1.000
_cell.length_b   1.000
_cell.length_c   1.000
_cell.angle_alpha   90.00
_cell.angle_beta   90.00
_cell.angle_gamma   90.00
#
_symmetry.space_group_name_H-M   'P 1'
#
loop_
_entity.id
_entity.type
_entity.pdbx_description
1 polymer ?
#
loop_
_entity_poly.entity_id
_entity_poly.type
_entity_poly.pdbx_seq_one_letter_code
_entity_poly.pdbx_strand_id
1 'polypeptide(L)'
;EAEAHAEEDKKKREKIEAQNEADNIIYATEKALKDHGDKISDDDKKSIQDALEELKKVKDTGTPDEIREKIKKLGEVSQKLGQAAYQQAAGQEAGGGEHGYPLLFDYQQRW
;
A
#
# COMPACT_ATOMS: atom_id res chain seq x y z
N GLU A 1 3.15 -35.03 13.03
CA GLU A 1 4.13 -34.51 12.06
C GLU A 1 3.49 -33.84 10.86
N ALA A 2 2.44 -34.41 10.23
CA ALA A 2 1.75 -33.76 9.10
C ALA A 2 1.13 -32.37 9.39
N GLU A 3 0.63 -32.13 10.62
CA GLU A 3 0.04 -30.83 11.01
C GLU A 3 1.07 -29.71 11.19
N ALA A 4 2.28 -30.03 11.65
CA ALA A 4 3.34 -29.03 11.87
C ALA A 4 3.87 -28.45 10.54
N HIS A 5 3.93 -29.27 9.49
CA HIS A 5 4.28 -28.80 8.15
C HIS A 5 3.19 -27.92 7.53
N ALA A 6 1.91 -28.21 7.79
CA ALA A 6 0.81 -27.40 7.28
C ALA A 6 0.82 -25.97 7.84
N GLU A 7 1.16 -25.79 9.12
CA GLU A 7 1.28 -24.45 9.72
C GLU A 7 2.49 -23.67 9.22
N GLU A 8 3.63 -24.32 8.98
CA GLU A 8 4.82 -23.67 8.43
C GLU A 8 4.61 -23.20 6.99
N ASP A 9 4.01 -24.05 6.14
CA ASP A 9 3.65 -23.69 4.77
C ASP A 9 2.63 -22.54 4.74
N LYS A 10 1.63 -22.57 5.63
CA LYS A 10 0.65 -21.48 5.77
C LYS A 10 1.33 -20.16 6.12
N LYS A 11 2.23 -20.15 7.11
CA LYS A 11 2.96 -18.94 7.53
C LYS A 11 3.87 -18.39 6.43
N LYS A 12 4.55 -19.25 5.67
CA LYS A 12 5.36 -18.83 4.51
C LYS A 12 4.48 -18.18 3.43
N ARG A 13 3.33 -18.80 3.13
CA ARG A 13 2.37 -18.25 2.17
C ARG A 13 1.87 -16.88 2.61
N GLU A 14 1.42 -16.76 3.87
CA GLU A 14 0.90 -15.50 4.42
C GLU A 14 1.97 -14.40 4.40
N LYS A 15 3.24 -14.74 4.66
CA LYS A 15 4.35 -13.78 4.55
C LYS A 15 4.53 -13.31 3.10
N ILE A 16 4.57 -14.23 2.13
CA ILE A 16 4.73 -13.89 0.71
C ILE A 16 3.55 -13.03 0.23
N GLU A 17 2.32 -13.37 0.63
CA GLU A 17 1.13 -12.58 0.30
C GLU A 17 1.22 -11.16 0.88
N ALA A 18 1.60 -11.02 2.15
CA ALA A 18 1.81 -9.71 2.77
C ALA A 18 2.94 -8.92 2.09
N GLN A 19 4.03 -9.57 1.68
CA GLN A 19 5.13 -8.93 0.94
C GLN A 19 4.67 -8.42 -0.43
N ASN A 20 3.92 -9.23 -1.17
CA ASN A 20 3.38 -8.84 -2.47
C ASN A 20 2.38 -7.68 -2.35
N GLU A 21 1.55 -7.68 -1.30
CA GLU A 21 0.64 -6.58 -1.01
C GLU A 21 1.40 -5.30 -0.67
N ALA A 22 2.45 -5.41 0.17
CA ALA A 22 3.32 -4.30 0.50
C ALA A 22 3.98 -3.70 -0.74
N ASP A 23 4.54 -4.51 -1.64
CA ASP A 23 5.15 -4.03 -2.89
C ASP A 23 4.16 -3.26 -3.77
N ASN A 24 2.94 -3.80 -3.94
CA ASN A 24 1.90 -3.13 -4.73
C ASN A 24 1.57 -1.76 -4.15
N ILE A 25 1.41 -1.69 -2.83
CA ILE A 25 1.05 -0.46 -2.12
C ILE A 25 2.19 0.56 -2.13
N ILE A 26 3.42 0.11 -1.90
CA ILE A 26 4.62 0.94 -1.99
C ILE A 26 4.68 1.61 -3.36
N TYR A 27 4.59 0.80 -4.43
CA TYR A 27 4.66 1.30 -5.80
C TYR A 27 3.55 2.30 -6.12
N ALA A 28 2.30 1.98 -5.76
CA ALA A 28 1.16 2.86 -5.97
C ALA A 28 1.34 4.22 -5.26
N THR A 29 1.83 4.18 -4.02
CA THR A 29 2.03 5.39 -3.21
C THR A 29 3.19 6.23 -3.72
N GLU A 30 4.32 5.62 -4.09
CA GLU A 30 5.45 6.34 -4.70
C GLU A 30 5.05 7.02 -6.01
N LYS A 31 4.25 6.34 -6.83
CA LYS A 31 3.71 6.91 -8.07
C LYS A 31 2.78 8.10 -7.76
N ALA A 32 1.86 7.95 -6.80
CA ALA A 32 0.96 9.03 -6.41
C ALA A 32 1.70 10.23 -5.82
N LEU A 33 2.76 10.01 -5.03
CA LEU A 33 3.61 11.08 -4.49
C LEU A 33 4.35 11.81 -5.60
N LYS A 34 4.80 11.10 -6.63
CA LYS A 34 5.46 11.71 -7.78
C LYS A 34 4.51 12.60 -8.59
N ASP A 35 3.26 12.18 -8.75
CA ASP A 35 2.27 12.90 -9.58
C ASP A 35 1.55 14.02 -8.82
N HIS A 36 1.20 13.76 -7.55
CA HIS A 36 0.33 14.63 -6.75
C HIS A 36 0.97 15.10 -5.44
N GLY A 37 2.23 14.71 -5.15
CA GLY A 37 2.90 15.11 -3.91
C GLY A 37 3.10 16.61 -3.78
N ASP A 38 3.06 17.37 -4.88
CA ASP A 38 3.10 18.84 -4.85
C ASP A 38 1.76 19.48 -4.43
N LYS A 39 0.67 18.70 -4.46
CA LYS A 39 -0.68 19.15 -4.10
C LYS A 39 -1.05 18.93 -2.64
N ILE A 40 -0.14 18.33 -1.87
CA ILE A 40 -0.30 18.08 -0.43
C ILE A 40 0.74 18.88 0.35
N SER A 41 0.50 19.08 1.64
CA SER A 41 1.44 19.78 2.52
C SER A 41 2.76 18.99 2.66
N ASP A 42 3.88 19.69 2.90
CA ASP A 42 5.17 19.04 3.19
C ASP A 42 5.10 18.08 4.39
N ASP A 43 4.28 18.40 5.40
CA ASP A 43 4.06 17.54 6.56
C ASP A 43 3.39 16.19 6.19
N ASP A 44 2.38 16.25 5.31
CA ASP A 44 1.70 15.07 4.79
C ASP A 44 2.64 14.27 3.87
N LYS A 45 3.38 14.95 2.97
CA LYS A 45 4.38 14.32 2.10
C LYS A 45 5.42 13.57 2.93
N LYS A 46 5.96 14.22 3.97
CA LYS A 46 6.96 13.63 4.87
C LYS A 46 6.39 12.43 5.63
N SER A 47 5.16 12.53 6.13
CA SER A 47 4.48 11.42 6.83
C SER A 47 4.30 10.19 5.93
N ILE A 48 3.95 10.40 4.66
CA ILE A 48 3.83 9.30 3.67
C ILE A 48 5.20 8.70 3.34
N GLN A 49 6.23 9.53 3.17
CA GLN A 49 7.60 9.07 2.92
C GLN A 49 8.15 8.25 4.09
N ASP A 50 7.91 8.66 5.32
CA ASP A 50 8.31 7.92 6.52
C ASP A 50 7.62 6.55 6.59
N ALA A 51 6.30 6.52 6.39
CA ALA A 51 5.53 5.28 6.36
C ALA A 51 5.95 4.35 5.20
N LEU A 52 6.35 4.89 4.04
CA LEU A 52 6.91 4.14 2.92
C LEU A 52 8.24 3.48 3.30
N GLU A 53 9.13 4.21 3.95
CA GLU A 53 10.41 3.67 4.41
C GLU A 53 10.22 2.61 5.50
N GLU A 54 9.30 2.81 6.43
CA GLU A 54 8.94 1.81 7.43
C GLU A 54 8.40 0.54 6.77
N LEU A 55 7.46 0.66 5.84
CA LEU A 55 6.89 -0.50 5.15
C LEU A 55 7.96 -1.25 4.35
N LYS A 56 8.83 -0.55 3.64
CA LYS A 56 9.98 -1.14 2.92
C LYS A 56 10.90 -1.92 3.87
N LYS A 57 11.19 -1.38 5.06
CA LYS A 57 12.02 -2.07 6.06
C LYS A 57 11.35 -3.34 6.58
N VAL A 58 10.08 -3.25 7.00
CA VAL A 58 9.38 -4.41 7.59
C VAL A 58 8.99 -5.46 6.56
N LYS A 59 8.82 -5.10 5.28
CA LYS A 59 8.52 -6.05 4.20
C LYS A 59 9.54 -7.20 4.16
N ASP A 60 10.82 -6.89 4.29
CA ASP A 60 11.89 -7.88 4.19
C ASP A 60 12.13 -8.61 5.52
N THR A 61 12.05 -7.89 6.65
CA THR A 61 12.47 -8.41 7.96
C THR A 61 11.33 -8.81 8.89
N GLY A 62 10.13 -8.30 8.67
CA GLY A 62 8.99 -8.42 9.57
C GLY A 62 8.17 -9.70 9.39
N THR A 63 7.22 -9.86 10.31
CA THR A 63 6.16 -10.87 10.24
C THR A 63 5.02 -10.42 9.32
N PRO A 64 4.19 -11.34 8.80
CA PRO A 64 3.01 -10.96 8.00
C PRO A 64 2.08 -9.97 8.72
N ASP A 65 1.98 -10.05 10.04
CA ASP A 65 1.17 -9.14 10.85
C ASP A 65 1.76 -7.72 10.88
N GLU A 66 3.07 -7.60 11.12
CA GLU A 66 3.77 -6.31 11.08
C GLU A 66 3.71 -5.66 9.69
N ILE A 67 3.85 -6.45 8.64
CA ILE A 67 3.71 -5.96 7.26
C ILE A 67 2.31 -5.40 7.03
N ARG A 68 1.27 -6.14 7.46
CA ARG A 68 -0.14 -5.69 7.36
C ARG A 68 -0.41 -4.43 8.19
N GLU A 69 0.18 -4.31 9.37
CA GLU A 69 0.06 -3.11 10.19
C GLU A 69 0.65 -1.89 9.46
N LYS A 70 1.86 -2.02 8.90
CA LYS A 70 2.50 -0.93 8.14
C LYS A 70 1.78 -0.63 6.83
N ILE A 71 1.19 -1.63 6.18
CA ILE A 71 0.29 -1.45 5.03
C ILE A 71 -0.89 -0.55 5.43
N LYS A 72 -1.57 -0.85 6.55
CA LYS A 72 -2.68 -0.04 7.03
C LYS A 72 -2.24 1.39 7.35
N LYS A 73 -1.15 1.54 8.10
CA LYS A 73 -0.59 2.86 8.43
C LYS A 73 -0.30 3.68 7.18
N LEU A 74 0.34 3.07 6.17
CA LEU A 74 0.63 3.72 4.89
C LEU A 74 -0.67 4.11 4.16
N GLY A 75 -1.67 3.24 4.15
CA GLY A 75 -3.00 3.52 3.60
C GLY A 75 -3.66 4.75 4.25
N GLU A 76 -3.60 4.85 5.59
CA GLU A 76 -4.18 5.94 6.35
C GLU A 76 -3.52 7.29 6.03
N VAL A 77 -2.18 7.36 6.07
CA VAL A 77 -1.47 8.63 5.76
C VAL A 77 -1.58 9.00 4.28
N SER A 78 -1.74 8.02 3.40
CA SER A 78 -1.90 8.25 1.95
C SER A 78 -3.32 8.62 1.54
N GLN A 79 -4.31 8.58 2.43
CA GLN A 79 -5.68 8.96 2.08
C GLN A 79 -5.78 10.41 1.59
N LYS A 80 -5.02 11.33 2.20
CA LYS A 80 -4.98 12.74 1.77
C LYS A 80 -4.41 12.89 0.36
N LEU A 81 -3.38 12.10 0.03
CA LEU A 81 -2.80 12.04 -1.31
C LEU A 81 -3.78 11.44 -2.32
N GLY A 82 -4.51 10.38 -1.93
CA GLY A 82 -5.56 9.77 -2.73
C GLY A 82 -6.70 10.75 -3.04
N GLN A 83 -7.10 11.60 -2.08
CA GLN A 83 -8.09 12.65 -2.32
C GLN A 83 -7.60 13.70 -3.32
N ALA A 84 -6.33 14.14 -3.22
CA ALA A 84 -5.72 15.06 -4.18
C ALA A 84 -5.63 14.46 -5.61
N ALA A 85 -5.32 13.16 -5.70
CA ALA A 85 -5.30 12.42 -6.95
C ALA A 85 -6.69 12.28 -7.58
N TYR A 86 -7.70 11.94 -6.78
CA TYR A 86 -9.07 11.72 -7.23
C TYR A 86 -9.74 13.01 -7.72
N GLN A 87 -9.46 14.15 -7.09
CA GLN A 87 -9.95 15.45 -7.57
C GLN A 87 -9.40 15.83 -8.96
N GLN A 88 -8.20 15.36 -9.31
CA GLN A 88 -7.64 15.55 -10.64
C GLN A 88 -8.21 14.54 -11.64
N ALA A 89 -8.42 13.28 -11.22
CA ALA A 89 -9.03 12.24 -12.05
C ALA A 89 -10.52 12.51 -12.35
N ALA A 90 -11.28 13.13 -11.43
CA ALA A 90 -12.66 13.55 -11.70
C ALA A 90 -12.77 14.67 -12.77
N GLY A 91 -11.65 15.31 -13.12
CA GLY A 91 -11.54 16.25 -14.25
C GLY A 91 -11.05 15.63 -15.55
N GLN A 92 -10.57 14.38 -15.53
CA GLN A 92 -10.22 13.58 -16.71
C GLN A 92 -11.03 12.30 -16.69
N GLU A 93 -12.19 12.36 -17.34
CA GLU A 93 -13.12 11.27 -17.58
C GLU A 93 -12.46 9.88 -17.69
N ALA A 94 -13.08 8.94 -16.99
CA ALA A 94 -13.02 7.50 -17.17
C ALA A 94 -12.48 7.08 -18.55
N GLY A 95 -11.23 6.58 -18.59
CA GLY A 95 -10.63 6.15 -19.85
C GLY A 95 -9.34 5.35 -19.68
N GLY A 96 -9.44 4.03 -19.86
CA GLY A 96 -8.32 3.09 -20.01
C GLY A 96 -7.94 2.40 -18.69
N GLY A 97 -8.18 1.11 -18.48
CA GLY A 97 -7.90 0.00 -19.39
C GLY A 97 -6.67 -0.76 -18.87
N GLU A 98 -6.92 -1.92 -18.24
CA GLU A 98 -5.98 -3.05 -18.13
C GLU A 98 -4.68 -2.85 -17.33
N HIS A 99 -4.79 -2.28 -16.14
CA HIS A 99 -4.10 -2.65 -14.89
C HIS A 99 -4.53 -1.61 -13.86
N GLY A 100 -5.82 -1.66 -13.49
CA GLY A 100 -6.35 -0.82 -12.42
C GLY A 100 -5.67 -1.22 -11.13
N TYR A 101 -4.58 -0.54 -10.76
CA TYR A 101 -4.06 -0.60 -9.40
C TYR A 101 -5.21 -0.16 -8.51
N PRO A 102 -5.79 -1.07 -7.71
CA PRO A 102 -6.85 -0.69 -6.81
C PRO A 102 -6.26 0.41 -5.94
N LEU A 103 -6.91 1.57 -5.91
CA LEU A 103 -6.51 2.63 -5.00
C LEU A 103 -6.38 2.01 -3.61
N LEU A 104 -5.43 2.48 -2.79
CA LEU A 104 -5.28 2.07 -1.39
C LEU A 104 -6.62 1.93 -0.63
N PHE A 105 -7.59 2.76 -1.03
CA PHE A 105 -8.97 2.76 -0.55
C PHE A 105 -9.80 1.52 -0.94
N ASP A 106 -9.60 1.00 -2.16
CA ASP A 106 -10.30 -0.17 -2.71
C ASP A 106 -9.79 -1.47 -2.04
N TYR A 107 -8.50 -1.54 -1.71
CA TYR A 107 -7.94 -2.65 -0.91
C TYR A 107 -8.59 -2.78 0.47
N GLN A 108 -8.95 -1.64 1.09
CA GLN A 108 -9.54 -1.60 2.42
C GLN A 108 -11.04 -1.95 2.44
N GLN A 109 -11.72 -1.97 1.29
CA GLN A 109 -13.15 -2.34 1.17
C GLN A 109 -13.39 -3.72 0.55
N ARG A 110 -12.33 -4.41 0.11
CA ARG A 110 -12.47 -5.71 -0.56
C ARG A 110 -12.45 -6.92 0.38
N TRP A 111 -12.54 -6.66 1.69
CA TRP A 111 -12.67 -7.66 2.75
C TRP A 111 -13.73 -7.23 3.76
#